data_AF-A0A9P0NS80-F1
#
_entry.id   AF-A0A9P0NS80-F1
#
_cell.length_a   1.000
_cell.length_b   1.000
_cell.length_c   1.000
_cell.angle_alpha   90.00
_cell.angle_beta   90.00
_cell.angle_gamma   90.00
#
_symmetry.space_group_name_H-M   'P 1'
#
loop_
_entity.id
_entity.type
_entity.pdbx_description
1 polymer ?
#
loop_
_entity_poly.entity_id
_entity_poly.type
_entity_poly.pdbx_seq_one_letter_code
_entity_poly.pdbx_strand_id
1 'polypeptide(L)'
;MKICLRYLGDPGYQQAIGQELGVSQATVSRTVDRVVNSIVAQSNEWIKFPTTNHDLMEAKRIWQSMFNFPTAIGVIDCAHIGILKPNRHIDE
;
A
#
# COMPACT_ATOMS: atom_id res chain seq x y z
N MET A 1 -4.67 -9.70 8.60
CA MET A 1 -4.37 -9.09 7.28
C MET A 1 -5.44 -9.30 6.23
N LYS A 2 -6.04 -10.49 6.08
CA LYS A 2 -7.00 -10.80 5.00
C LYS A 2 -8.11 -9.75 4.83
N ILE A 3 -8.68 -9.26 5.93
CA ILE A 3 -9.69 -8.17 5.94
C ILE A 3 -9.19 -6.90 5.25
N CYS A 4 -8.01 -6.39 5.64
CA CYS A 4 -7.45 -5.16 5.07
C CYS A 4 -7.06 -5.34 3.60
N LEU A 5 -6.43 -6.47 3.25
CA LEU A 5 -6.06 -6.76 1.87
C LEU A 5 -7.30 -6.90 0.96
N ARG A 6 -8.35 -7.58 1.44
CA ARG A 6 -9.63 -7.71 0.72
C ARG A 6 -10.28 -6.35 0.48
N TYR A 7 -10.23 -5.46 1.47
CA TYR A 7 -10.77 -4.10 1.36
C TYR A 7 -9.95 -3.21 0.42
N LEU A 8 -8.62 -3.27 0.46
CA LEU A 8 -7.77 -2.44 -0.40
C LEU A 8 -7.76 -2.90 -1.86
N GLY A 9 -7.88 -4.20 -2.12
CA GLY A 9 -7.90 -4.75 -3.47
C GLY A 9 -9.23 -4.54 -4.22
N ASP A 10 -10.33 -4.45 -3.47
CA ASP A 10 -11.65 -4.10 -4.00
C ASP A 10 -12.44 -3.46 -2.83
N PRO A 11 -12.46 -2.11 -2.73
CA PRO A 11 -13.12 -1.38 -1.66
C PRO A 11 -14.64 -1.44 -1.81
N GLY A 12 -15.19 -2.64 -1.62
CA GLY A 12 -16.61 -2.86 -1.49
C GLY A 12 -17.15 -2.37 -0.14
N TYR A 13 -18.46 -2.50 0.05
CA TYR A 13 -19.08 -2.21 1.34
C TYR A 13 -18.50 -3.11 2.43
N GLN A 14 -18.02 -2.50 3.52
CA GLN A 14 -17.45 -3.25 4.65
C GLN A 14 -18.41 -4.30 5.23
N GLN A 15 -19.73 -4.11 5.05
CA GLN A 15 -20.74 -5.11 5.38
C GLN A 15 -20.62 -6.39 4.54
N ALA A 16 -20.40 -6.28 3.23
CA ALA A 16 -20.20 -7.43 2.35
C ALA A 16 -18.92 -8.18 2.72
N ILE A 17 -17.83 -7.47 3.03
CA ILE A 17 -16.58 -8.07 3.50
C ILE A 17 -16.77 -8.75 4.86
N GLY A 18 -17.55 -8.13 5.75
CA GLY A 18 -17.92 -8.72 7.03
C GLY A 18 -18.68 -10.02 6.84
N GLN A 19 -19.67 -10.04 5.95
CA GLN A 19 -20.44 -11.23 5.61
C GLN A 19 -19.56 -12.32 4.97
N GLU A 20 -18.71 -11.97 4.01
CA GLU A 20 -17.78 -12.88 3.33
C GLU A 20 -16.81 -13.55 4.32
N LEU A 21 -16.33 -12.79 5.30
CA LEU A 21 -15.29 -13.23 6.24
C LEU A 21 -15.84 -13.66 7.61
N GLY A 22 -17.16 -13.65 7.80
CA GLY A 22 -17.81 -14.07 9.06
C GLY A 22 -17.54 -13.14 10.25
N VAL A 23 -17.35 -11.83 10.01
CA VAL A 23 -17.08 -10.83 11.05
C VAL A 23 -18.06 -9.65 10.95
N SER A 24 -18.23 -8.92 12.05
CA SER A 24 -19.04 -7.69 12.01
C SER A 24 -18.36 -6.61 11.16
N GLN A 25 -19.17 -5.76 10.51
CA GLN A 25 -18.66 -4.59 9.78
C GLN A 25 -17.76 -3.71 10.66
N ALA A 26 -18.10 -3.53 11.93
CA ALA A 26 -17.27 -2.77 12.87
C ALA A 26 -15.86 -3.38 13.05
N THR A 27 -15.75 -4.72 13.00
CA THR A 27 -14.46 -5.42 13.02
C THR A 27 -13.68 -5.19 11.74
N VAL A 28 -14.36 -5.14 10.58
CA VAL A 28 -13.73 -4.76 9.30
C VAL A 28 -13.14 -3.36 9.40
N SER A 29 -13.93 -2.36 9.81
CA SER A 29 -13.48 -0.97 9.95
C SER A 29 -12.24 -0.88 10.83
N ARG A 30 -12.30 -1.36 12.08
CA ARG A 30 -11.18 -1.27 13.02
C ARG A 30 -9.93 -1.99 12.52
N THR A 31 -10.09 -3.10 11.80
CA THR A 31 -8.94 -3.84 11.26
C THR A 31 -8.29 -3.09 10.11
N VAL A 32 -9.08 -2.52 9.20
CA VAL A 32 -8.57 -1.69 8.10
C VAL A 32 -7.83 -0.49 8.67
N ASP A 33 -8.46 0.26 9.57
CA ASP A 33 -7.88 1.46 10.17
C ASP A 33 -6.55 1.16 10.86
N ARG A 34 -6.51 0.10 11.69
CA ARG A 34 -5.29 -0.29 12.41
C ARG A 34 -4.14 -0.65 11.47
N VAL A 35 -4.42 -1.43 10.43
CA VAL A 35 -3.39 -1.88 9.48
C VAL A 35 -2.91 -0.71 8.61
N VAL A 36 -3.82 0.08 8.05
CA VAL A 36 -3.48 1.24 7.22
C VAL A 36 -2.65 2.25 8.01
N ASN A 37 -3.04 2.57 9.24
CA ASN A 37 -2.28 3.50 10.08
C ASN A 37 -0.87 2.98 10.39
N SER A 38 -0.71 1.67 10.57
CA SER A 38 0.60 1.04 10.78
C SER A 38 1.47 1.12 9.52
N ILE A 39 0.89 0.94 8.33
CA ILE A 39 1.59 1.11 7.05
C ILE A 39 2.00 2.57 6.84
N VAL A 40 1.08 3.52 7.06
CA VAL A 40 1.33 4.95 6.92
C VAL A 40 2.42 5.41 7.89
N ALA A 41 2.45 4.90 9.12
CA ALA A 41 3.50 5.23 10.08
C ALA A 41 4.91 4.87 9.58
N GLN A 42 5.03 3.83 8.75
CA GLN A 42 6.30 3.40 8.15
C GLN A 42 6.57 4.00 6.76
N SER A 43 5.60 4.71 6.18
CA SER A 43 5.69 5.19 4.80
C SER A 43 6.91 6.07 4.54
N ASN A 44 7.27 6.96 5.47
CA ASN A 44 8.44 7.85 5.30
C ASN A 44 9.78 7.10 5.24
N GLU A 45 9.85 5.92 5.87
CA GLU A 45 11.06 5.09 5.83
C GLU A 45 11.20 4.41 4.46
N TRP A 46 10.11 3.83 3.94
CA TRP A 46 10.15 2.93 2.79
C TRP A 46 9.74 3.58 1.46
N ILE A 47 8.89 4.61 1.49
CA ILE A 47 8.43 5.34 0.30
C ILE A 47 9.32 6.56 0.11
N LYS A 48 10.26 6.46 -0.82
CA LYS A 48 11.11 7.59 -1.26
C LYS A 48 10.53 8.16 -2.54
N PHE A 49 10.12 9.42 -2.48
CA PHE A 49 9.55 10.14 -3.61
C PHE A 49 10.19 11.53 -3.71
N PRO A 50 10.44 12.07 -4.92
CA PRO A 50 10.96 13.43 -5.06
C PRO A 50 9.94 14.44 -4.50
N THR A 51 10.36 15.21 -3.50
CA THR A 51 9.49 16.19 -2.80
C THR A 51 9.93 17.63 -2.99
N THR A 52 11.18 17.87 -3.39
CA THR A 52 11.68 19.23 -3.67
C THR A 52 11.56 19.55 -5.16
N ASN A 53 11.48 20.85 -5.50
CA ASN A 53 11.48 21.28 -6.91
C ASN A 53 12.73 20.81 -7.66
N HIS A 54 13.89 20.78 -6.97
CA HIS A 54 15.13 20.28 -7.53
C HIS A 54 15.02 18.80 -7.89
N ASP A 55 14.57 17.97 -6.95
CA ASP A 55 14.46 16.52 -7.16
C ASP A 55 13.41 16.18 -8.23
N LEU A 56 12.32 16.95 -8.28
CA LEU A 56 11.31 16.82 -9.32
C LEU A 56 11.87 17.18 -10.71
N MET A 57 12.64 18.26 -10.83
CA MET A 57 13.27 18.63 -12.10
C MET A 57 14.29 17.59 -12.55
N GLU A 58 15.09 17.07 -11.63
CA GLU A 58 16.08 16.05 -11.94
C GLU A 58 15.41 14.73 -12.36
N ALA A 59 14.35 14.30 -11.65
CA ALA A 59 13.58 13.13 -12.05
C ALA A 59 12.99 13.30 -13.47
N LYS A 60 12.38 14.44 -13.77
CA LYS A 60 11.87 14.76 -15.13
C LYS A 60 12.95 14.70 -16.19
N ARG A 61 14.14 15.23 -15.89
CA ARG A 61 15.28 15.21 -16.81
C ARG A 61 15.73 13.78 -17.10
N ILE A 62 15.85 12.94 -16.07
CA ILE A 62 16.22 11.53 -16.20
C ILE A 62 15.22 10.80 -17.08
N TRP A 63 13.92 10.90 -16.78
CA TRP A 63 12.88 10.20 -17.54
C TRP A 63 12.77 10.65 -18.99
N GLN A 64 12.89 11.96 -19.26
CA GLN A 64 12.96 12.46 -20.61
C GLN A 64 14.17 11.90 -21.36
N SER A 65 15.35 11.90 -20.74
CA SER A 65 16.59 11.47 -21.41
C SER A 65 16.66 9.96 -21.65
N MET A 66 16.12 9.15 -20.75
CA MET A 66 16.22 7.69 -20.81
C MET A 66 15.07 7.06 -21.60
N PHE A 67 13.87 7.62 -21.50
CA PHE A 67 12.65 6.99 -22.02
C PHE A 67 11.87 7.87 -23.00
N ASN A 68 12.36 9.08 -23.30
CA ASN A 68 11.65 10.09 -24.09
C ASN A 68 10.23 10.36 -23.54
N PHE A 69 10.09 10.26 -22.21
CA PHE A 69 8.84 10.42 -21.50
C PHE A 69 8.86 11.75 -20.73
N PRO A 70 8.29 12.82 -21.32
CA PRO A 70 8.36 14.14 -20.70
C PRO A 70 7.54 14.18 -19.41
N THR A 71 8.07 14.90 -18.42
CA THR A 71 7.43 15.22 -17.14
C THR A 71 7.22 14.06 -16.16
N ALA A 72 7.52 12.81 -16.54
CA ALA A 72 7.52 11.67 -15.63
C ALA A 72 8.58 11.83 -14.54
N ILE A 73 8.26 11.40 -13.32
CA ILE A 73 9.15 11.47 -12.15
C ILE A 73 9.39 10.10 -11.51
N GLY A 74 8.75 9.06 -12.05
CA GLY A 74 8.76 7.73 -11.50
C GLY A 74 7.67 6.87 -12.15
N VAL A 75 7.64 5.61 -11.74
CA VAL A 75 6.60 4.64 -12.09
C VAL A 75 6.17 3.92 -10.82
N ILE A 76 4.88 3.60 -10.73
CA ILE A 76 4.36 2.70 -9.72
C ILE A 76 4.15 1.36 -10.41
N ASP A 77 4.99 0.38 -10.08
CA ASP A 77 4.81 -1.00 -10.52
C ASP A 77 4.12 -1.79 -9.42
N CYS A 78 2.95 -2.33 -9.70
CA CYS A 78 2.17 -3.13 -8.76
C CYS A 78 2.71 -4.57 -8.75
N ALA A 79 3.77 -4.81 -7.99
CA ALA A 79 4.25 -6.18 -7.78
C ALA A 79 3.32 -6.95 -6.81
N HIS A 80 2.79 -8.09 -7.25
CA HIS A 80 2.11 -9.03 -6.34
C HIS A 80 3.16 -9.77 -5.49
N ILE A 81 3.45 -9.22 -4.32
CA ILE A 81 4.32 -9.86 -3.34
C ILE A 81 3.49 -10.85 -2.52
N GLY A 82 3.84 -12.14 -2.61
CA GLY A 82 3.23 -13.18 -1.79
C GLY A 82 3.57 -12.95 -0.31
N ILE A 83 2.55 -12.67 0.51
CA ILE A 83 2.76 -12.51 1.96
C ILE A 83 2.86 -13.89 2.60
N LEU A 84 4.08 -14.28 2.97
CA LEU A 84 4.33 -15.53 3.67
C LEU A 84 3.76 -15.48 5.08
N LYS A 85 3.33 -16.65 5.58
CA LYS A 85 3.01 -16.77 7.02
C LYS A 85 4.25 -16.40 7.83
N PRO A 86 4.11 -15.69 8.96
CA PRO A 86 5.23 -15.45 9.86
C PRO A 86 5.86 -16.80 10.26
N ASN A 87 7.18 -16.90 10.14
CA ASN A 87 7.91 -18.04 10.68
C ASN A 87 8.11 -17.78 12.18
N ARG A 88 7.28 -18.44 13.01
CA ARG A 88 7.28 -18.45 14.48
C ARG A 88 6.67 -17.21 15.16
N HIS A 89 5.47 -17.38 15.71
CA HIS A 89 5.31 -17.21 17.14
C HIS A 89 5.22 -18.60 17.74
N ILE A 90 6.02 -18.86 18.78
CA ILE A 90 5.79 -19.95 19.71
C ILE A 90 4.54 -19.51 20.46
N ASP A 91 3.44 -20.22 20.26
CA ASP A 91 2.27 -20.10 21.12
C ASP A 91 2.72 -20.63 22.49
N GLU A 92 2.89 -19.74 23.47
CA GLU A 92 2.75 -20.08 24.90
C GLU A 92 1.29 -19.86 25.30
#